data_AF-A0A3M6HAS0-F1
#
_entry.id   AF-A0A3M6HAS0-F1
#
_cell.length_a   1.000
_cell.length_b   1.000
_cell.length_c   1.000
_cell.angle_alpha   90.00
_cell.angle_beta   90.00
_cell.angle_gamma   90.00
#
_symmetry.space_group_name_H-M   'P 1'
#
loop_
_entity.id
_entity.type
_entity.pdbx_description
1 polymer ?
#
loop_
_entity_poly.entity_id
_entity_poly.type
_entity_poly.pdbx_seq_one_letter_code
_entity_poly.pdbx_strand_id
1 'polypeptide(L)'
;MKETGFKAWAIHLGFRQNKGRAFYNGSTCLRLAGVLAISLGTFSDKLLCISTMSQIESQNPEPVFQLKGSMLAITVMELARTNLEALDRQLAAKVAQAPNFFSNTPLILALDKLAPNEGPVDLPGLVRICRQHGLRTLAIRANRIEDIAAAIAVDLPVLPPSGARERVIDPIEVEAPKKIPEKPPEPLIKPTRVITAPVR
;
A
#
# COMPACT_ATOMS: atom_id res chain seq x y z
N MET A 1 8.61 44.68 -12.85
CA MET A 1 7.25 45.27 -12.76
C MET A 1 6.42 44.62 -13.88
N LYS A 2 5.45 43.77 -13.50
CA LYS A 2 4.34 43.19 -14.28
C LYS A 2 4.75 42.09 -15.28
N GLU A 3 4.62 40.80 -14.96
CA GLU A 3 3.39 39.98 -14.85
C GLU A 3 2.41 40.14 -16.02
N THR A 4 2.52 39.23 -16.99
CA THR A 4 1.51 38.72 -17.94
C THR A 4 2.12 37.46 -18.57
N GLY A 5 1.53 36.27 -18.66
CA GLY A 5 0.18 35.83 -18.37
C GLY A 5 0.18 34.30 -18.22
N PHE A 6 0.16 33.84 -16.98
CA PHE A 6 -0.13 32.46 -16.58
C PHE A 6 -1.65 32.30 -16.53
N LYS A 7 -2.29 32.10 -17.69
CA LYS A 7 -3.75 31.81 -17.77
C LYS A 7 -4.04 30.91 -18.97
N ALA A 8 -4.01 29.60 -18.73
CA ALA A 8 -4.71 28.61 -19.54
C ALA A 8 -5.03 27.38 -18.69
N TRP A 9 -5.92 27.56 -17.70
CA TRP A 9 -6.58 26.47 -16.99
C TRP A 9 -8.03 26.86 -16.75
N ALA A 10 -8.91 26.38 -17.61
CA ALA A 10 -10.29 26.04 -17.33
C ALA A 10 -10.87 25.48 -18.63
N ILE A 11 -11.15 24.18 -18.66
CA ILE A 11 -12.47 23.61 -18.96
C ILE A 11 -12.28 22.08 -19.07
N HIS A 12 -13.17 21.38 -18.36
CA HIS A 12 -13.41 19.94 -18.40
C HIS A 12 -12.42 19.02 -17.67
N LEU A 13 -12.66 18.83 -16.37
CA LEU A 13 -12.95 17.49 -15.85
C LEU A 13 -13.68 17.62 -14.50
N GLY A 14 -14.99 17.38 -14.56
CA GLY A 14 -15.87 17.36 -13.40
C GLY A 14 -15.53 16.20 -12.48
N PHE A 15 -15.01 16.54 -11.29
CA PHE A 15 -14.82 15.60 -10.20
C PHE A 15 -16.19 15.35 -9.53
N ARG A 16 -16.85 14.26 -9.92
CA ARG A 16 -18.08 13.78 -9.27
C ARG A 16 -17.74 12.59 -8.36
N GLN A 17 -17.79 12.82 -7.06
CA GLN A 17 -17.84 11.78 -6.03
C GLN A 17 -19.03 10.85 -6.30
N ASN A 18 -18.81 9.55 -6.45
CA ASN A 18 -19.85 8.55 -6.19
C ASN A 18 -19.27 7.23 -5.67
N LYS A 19 -19.73 6.85 -4.47
CA LYS A 19 -19.63 5.52 -3.87
C LYS A 19 -20.31 4.50 -4.78
N GLY A 20 -19.63 3.43 -5.12
CA GLY A 20 -20.29 2.27 -5.71
C GLY A 20 -19.31 1.26 -6.27
N ARG A 21 -19.29 0.09 -5.66
CA ARG A 21 -18.68 -1.14 -6.18
C ARG A 21 -19.01 -1.31 -7.68
N ALA A 22 -17.98 -1.43 -8.51
CA ALA A 22 -18.12 -1.91 -9.87
C ALA A 22 -17.36 -3.24 -10.00
N PHE A 23 -18.14 -4.31 -9.89
CA PHE A 23 -17.82 -5.65 -10.37
C PHE A 23 -17.70 -5.57 -11.90
N TYR A 24 -16.58 -6.04 -12.45
CA TYR A 24 -16.46 -6.27 -13.89
C TYR A 24 -17.20 -7.57 -14.22
N ASN A 25 -18.27 -7.48 -15.00
CA ASN A 25 -18.75 -8.61 -15.78
C ASN A 25 -19.03 -8.11 -17.19
N GLY A 26 -18.14 -8.50 -18.11
CA GLY A 26 -18.34 -8.31 -19.54
C GLY A 26 -19.34 -9.34 -20.05
N SER A 27 -20.23 -8.90 -20.94
CA SER A 27 -20.82 -9.67 -22.05
C SER A 27 -22.13 -8.99 -22.44
N THR A 28 -22.14 -8.23 -23.52
CA THR A 28 -23.39 -8.01 -24.25
C THR A 28 -23.07 -7.98 -25.74
N CYS A 29 -23.31 -9.14 -26.35
CA CYS A 29 -23.16 -9.44 -27.75
C CYS A 29 -24.22 -8.66 -28.56
N LEU A 30 -23.77 -7.93 -29.57
CA LEU A 30 -24.59 -7.18 -30.52
C LEU A 30 -25.44 -8.16 -31.34
N ARG A 31 -26.77 -8.07 -31.20
CA ARG A 31 -27.72 -8.76 -32.10
C ARG A 31 -27.92 -7.91 -33.36
N LEU A 32 -27.44 -8.41 -34.49
CA LEU A 32 -27.94 -8.03 -35.82
C LEU A 32 -29.21 -8.83 -36.09
N ALA A 33 -30.37 -8.16 -36.06
CA ALA A 33 -31.62 -8.71 -36.57
C ALA A 33 -31.75 -8.31 -38.05
N GLY A 34 -31.54 -9.28 -38.93
CA GLY A 34 -31.88 -9.18 -40.36
C GLY A 34 -33.37 -9.44 -40.56
N VAL A 35 -34.00 -8.53 -41.28
CA VAL A 35 -35.36 -8.65 -41.84
C VAL A 35 -35.30 -9.53 -43.09
N LEU A 36 -36.26 -10.45 -43.29
CA LEU A 36 -37.15 -10.55 -44.48
C LEU A 36 -37.77 -11.96 -44.68
N ALA A 37 -39.03 -11.96 -45.14
CA ALA A 37 -39.73 -12.96 -45.96
C ALA A 37 -40.51 -14.13 -45.31
N ILE A 38 -41.79 -13.86 -45.01
CA ILE A 38 -43.02 -14.47 -45.55
C ILE A 38 -42.96 -15.95 -46.04
N SER A 39 -43.73 -16.84 -45.42
CA SER A 39 -44.67 -17.74 -46.13
C SER A 39 -45.65 -18.41 -45.15
N LEU A 40 -46.94 -18.35 -45.48
CA LEU A 40 -48.02 -19.13 -44.88
C LEU A 40 -47.86 -20.61 -45.27
N GLY A 41 -48.14 -21.52 -44.33
CA GLY A 41 -48.20 -22.95 -44.60
C GLY A 41 -48.29 -23.78 -43.32
N THR A 42 -49.50 -24.18 -42.96
CA THR A 42 -49.78 -25.21 -41.94
C THR A 42 -49.34 -26.57 -42.45
N PHE A 43 -48.39 -27.26 -41.80
CA PHE A 43 -48.20 -28.69 -42.02
C PHE A 43 -47.51 -29.41 -40.84
N SER A 44 -48.34 -30.17 -40.13
CA SER A 44 -48.13 -31.45 -39.43
C SER A 44 -46.72 -31.98 -39.13
N ASP A 45 -46.62 -32.49 -37.91
CA ASP A 45 -45.68 -33.48 -37.37
C ASP A 45 -44.98 -34.40 -38.39
N LYS A 46 -43.66 -34.57 -38.22
CA LYS A 46 -42.99 -35.88 -38.11
C LYS A 46 -41.48 -35.75 -37.89
N LEU A 47 -41.07 -36.19 -36.70
CA LEU A 47 -40.02 -37.19 -36.47
C LEU A 47 -38.90 -37.31 -37.54
N LEU A 48 -37.70 -36.85 -37.18
CA LEU A 48 -36.38 -37.45 -37.44
C LEU A 48 -35.33 -36.35 -37.55
N CYS A 49 -34.69 -35.98 -36.45
CA CYS A 49 -33.37 -35.36 -36.47
C CYS A 49 -32.65 -35.69 -35.15
N ILE A 50 -31.91 -36.80 -35.20
CA ILE A 50 -30.60 -36.98 -34.57
C ILE A 50 -30.60 -36.83 -33.04
N SER A 51 -30.60 -37.97 -32.36
CA SER A 51 -29.96 -38.17 -31.06
C SER A 51 -28.53 -37.63 -31.12
N THR A 52 -28.38 -36.32 -30.90
CA THR A 52 -27.07 -35.71 -30.72
C THR A 52 -26.80 -35.82 -29.24
N MET A 53 -26.11 -36.90 -28.85
CA MET A 53 -25.19 -36.83 -27.73
C MET A 53 -24.24 -35.66 -28.00
N SER A 54 -24.57 -34.51 -27.44
CA SER A 54 -23.57 -33.55 -27.04
C SER A 54 -23.75 -33.41 -25.54
N GLN A 55 -23.13 -34.34 -24.81
CA GLN A 55 -22.51 -33.95 -23.56
C GLN A 55 -21.66 -32.73 -23.90
N ILE A 56 -22.19 -31.55 -23.60
CA ILE A 56 -21.35 -30.44 -23.17
C ILE A 56 -20.85 -30.92 -21.81
N GLU A 57 -19.89 -31.83 -21.86
CA GLU A 57 -19.07 -32.20 -20.74
C GLU A 57 -18.44 -30.89 -20.31
N SER A 58 -18.97 -30.39 -19.20
CA SER A 58 -18.57 -29.15 -18.59
C SER A 58 -17.14 -29.36 -18.11
N GLN A 59 -16.17 -29.22 -19.02
CA GLN A 59 -14.78 -29.11 -18.67
C GLN A 59 -14.66 -27.82 -17.87
N ASN A 60 -14.75 -27.96 -16.55
CA ASN A 60 -14.49 -26.90 -15.62
C ASN A 60 -12.97 -26.78 -15.60
N PRO A 61 -12.37 -25.81 -16.30
CA PRO A 61 -10.91 -25.73 -16.39
C PRO A 61 -10.34 -25.60 -14.99
N GLU A 62 -9.30 -26.37 -14.67
CA GLU A 62 -8.65 -26.28 -13.37
C GLU A 62 -8.22 -24.82 -13.10
N PRO A 63 -8.48 -24.27 -11.92
CA PRO A 63 -8.20 -22.87 -11.64
C PRO A 63 -6.69 -22.61 -11.63
N VAL A 64 -6.18 -21.85 -12.62
CA VAL A 64 -4.74 -21.55 -12.78
C VAL A 64 -4.24 -20.36 -11.97
N PHE A 65 -5.12 -19.60 -11.32
CA PHE A 65 -4.75 -18.47 -10.47
C PHE A 65 -5.70 -18.33 -9.27
N GLN A 66 -5.18 -17.76 -8.18
CA GLN A 66 -5.96 -17.32 -7.04
C GLN A 66 -5.46 -15.95 -6.59
N LEU A 67 -6.37 -15.02 -6.34
CA LEU A 67 -6.04 -13.73 -5.76
C LEU A 67 -6.35 -13.79 -4.27
N LYS A 68 -5.31 -13.58 -3.44
CA LYS A 68 -5.43 -13.52 -1.99
C LYS A 68 -4.76 -12.25 -1.48
N GLY A 69 -5.45 -11.51 -0.62
CA GLY A 69 -4.83 -10.47 0.17
C GLY A 69 -4.07 -11.10 1.34
N SER A 70 -2.84 -10.66 1.58
CA SER A 70 -2.06 -11.05 2.76
C SER A 70 -1.35 -9.83 3.33
N MET A 71 -1.19 -9.80 4.65
CA MET A 71 -0.42 -8.77 5.32
C MET A 71 1.05 -9.14 5.27
N LEU A 72 1.88 -8.25 4.74
CA LEU A 72 3.32 -8.39 4.66
C LEU A 72 3.99 -7.28 5.46
N ALA A 73 4.98 -7.64 6.26
CA ALA A 73 5.86 -6.66 6.89
C ALA A 73 6.90 -6.24 5.86
N ILE A 74 6.88 -4.96 5.47
CA ILE A 74 7.83 -4.37 4.52
C ILE A 74 8.48 -3.17 5.18
N THR A 75 9.78 -2.98 4.96
CA THR A 75 10.51 -1.83 5.46
C THR A 75 10.00 -0.54 4.79
N VAL A 76 9.82 0.52 5.57
CA VAL A 76 9.50 1.85 5.06
C VAL A 76 10.66 2.78 5.38
N MET A 77 11.16 3.52 4.38
CA MET A 77 12.15 4.58 4.57
C MET A 77 11.51 5.92 4.28
N GLU A 78 11.43 6.78 5.30
CA GLU A 78 10.91 8.14 5.17
C GLU A 78 12.03 9.07 4.72
N LEU A 79 11.84 9.72 3.57
CA LEU A 79 12.81 10.68 3.04
C LEU A 79 12.61 12.03 3.73
N ALA A 80 13.63 12.46 4.48
CA ALA A 80 13.58 13.74 5.18
C ALA A 80 13.96 14.93 4.28
N ARG A 81 14.87 14.74 3.32
CA ARG A 81 15.40 15.77 2.44
C ARG A 81 15.77 15.22 1.06
N THR A 82 15.70 16.05 0.01
CA THR A 82 16.13 15.68 -1.35
C THR A 82 17.61 15.95 -1.57
N ASN A 83 18.46 15.16 -0.92
CA ASN A 83 19.91 15.22 -1.13
C ASN A 83 20.45 13.81 -1.39
N LEU A 84 20.70 13.50 -2.66
CA LEU A 84 21.17 12.19 -3.11
C LEU A 84 22.56 11.83 -2.57
N GLU A 85 23.47 12.80 -2.52
CA GLU A 85 24.84 12.58 -2.03
C GLU A 85 24.85 12.27 -0.53
N ALA A 86 24.06 13.02 0.24
CA ALA A 86 23.90 12.75 1.67
C ALA A 86 23.24 11.38 1.92
N LEU A 87 22.22 11.04 1.13
CA LEU A 87 21.55 9.74 1.22
C LEU A 87 22.51 8.59 0.95
N ASP A 88 23.32 8.67 -0.11
CA ASP A 88 24.30 7.67 -0.48
C ASP A 88 25.30 7.38 0.65
N ARG A 89 25.90 8.44 1.21
CA ARG A 89 26.83 8.34 2.33
C ARG A 89 26.18 7.76 3.59
N GLN A 90 24.96 8.18 3.91
CA GLN A 90 24.25 7.71 5.10
C GLN A 90 23.81 6.25 4.97
N LEU A 91 23.34 5.83 3.79
CA LEU A 91 23.04 4.43 3.52
C LEU A 91 24.29 3.57 3.60
N ALA A 92 25.41 3.99 3.01
CA ALA A 92 26.68 3.27 3.12
C ALA A 92 27.08 3.01 4.59
N ALA A 93 26.93 4.02 5.45
CA ALA A 93 27.21 3.89 6.88
C ALA A 93 26.27 2.89 7.57
N LYS A 94 24.99 2.85 7.18
CA LYS A 94 24.00 1.89 7.73
C LYS A 94 24.21 0.47 7.20
N VAL A 95 24.60 0.32 5.94
CA VAL A 95 24.99 -0.97 5.34
C VAL A 95 26.19 -1.55 6.07
N ALA A 96 27.21 -0.74 6.37
CA ALA A 96 28.37 -1.18 7.14
C ALA A 96 28.00 -1.68 8.55
N GLN A 97 26.97 -1.08 9.17
CA GLN A 97 26.48 -1.50 10.49
C GLN A 97 25.66 -2.80 10.44
N ALA A 98 24.92 -3.04 9.35
CA ALA A 98 23.97 -4.15 9.26
C ALA A 98 23.90 -4.75 7.84
N PRO A 99 24.97 -5.34 7.30
CA PRO A 99 25.05 -5.75 5.90
C PRO A 99 23.96 -6.76 5.51
N ASN A 100 23.61 -7.68 6.41
CA ASN A 100 22.56 -8.67 6.17
C ASN A 100 21.16 -8.05 6.07
N PHE A 101 20.90 -6.96 6.81
CA PHE A 101 19.60 -6.27 6.74
C PHE A 101 19.38 -5.68 5.36
N PHE A 102 20.43 -5.18 4.72
CA PHE A 102 20.41 -4.52 3.41
C PHE A 102 20.53 -5.49 2.22
N SER A 103 20.51 -6.80 2.43
CA SER A 103 20.60 -7.78 1.34
C SER A 103 19.24 -8.03 0.69
N ASN A 104 19.00 -7.44 -0.50
CA ASN A 104 17.75 -7.55 -1.25
C ASN A 104 16.50 -7.16 -0.44
N THR A 105 16.62 -6.15 0.41
CA THR A 105 15.55 -5.74 1.35
C THR A 105 14.39 -5.09 0.61
N PRO A 106 13.16 -5.61 0.72
CA PRO A 106 12.00 -4.95 0.13
C PRO A 106 11.71 -3.63 0.86
N LEU A 107 11.52 -2.56 0.10
CA LEU A 107 11.41 -1.19 0.61
C LEU A 107 10.20 -0.45 0.03
N ILE A 108 9.47 0.26 0.88
CA ILE A 108 8.57 1.36 0.49
C ILE A 108 9.28 2.69 0.75
N LEU A 109 9.40 3.51 -0.29
CA LEU A 109 10.00 4.85 -0.19
C LEU A 109 8.90 5.88 0.13
N ALA A 110 8.96 6.48 1.32
CA ALA A 110 7.95 7.41 1.79
C ALA A 110 8.40 8.86 1.56
N LEU A 111 7.71 9.54 0.64
CA LEU A 111 7.85 10.96 0.31
C LEU A 111 6.70 11.80 0.91
N ASP A 112 5.72 11.16 1.56
CA ASP A 112 4.51 11.79 2.07
C ASP A 112 4.76 12.84 3.16
N LYS A 113 5.91 12.77 3.85
CA LYS A 113 6.35 13.70 4.89
C LYS A 113 7.44 14.69 4.44
N LEU A 114 7.80 14.69 3.17
CA LEU A 114 8.77 15.64 2.63
C LEU A 114 8.20 17.06 2.72
N ALA A 115 9.07 18.05 2.99
CA ALA A 115 8.61 19.42 3.18
C ALA A 115 7.97 19.96 1.88
N PRO A 116 6.88 20.75 1.93
CA PRO A 116 6.21 21.25 0.73
C PRO A 116 7.07 22.17 -0.14
N ASN A 117 8.08 22.81 0.46
CA ASN A 117 9.04 23.68 -0.20
C ASN A 117 10.28 22.94 -0.71
N GLU A 118 10.35 21.62 -0.53
CA GLU A 118 11.42 20.82 -1.09
C GLU A 118 11.30 20.79 -2.63
N GLY A 119 12.44 20.81 -3.32
CA GLY A 119 12.47 20.84 -4.78
C GLY A 119 11.89 19.57 -5.42
N PRO A 120 11.92 19.50 -6.77
CA PRO A 120 11.55 18.28 -7.48
C PRO A 120 12.45 17.12 -7.06
N VAL A 121 11.85 15.95 -6.86
CA VAL A 121 12.56 14.74 -6.45
C VAL A 121 13.11 14.01 -7.68
N ASP A 122 14.42 13.77 -7.73
CA ASP A 122 15.02 12.82 -8.68
C ASP A 122 14.73 11.37 -8.24
N LEU A 123 13.52 10.90 -8.54
CA LEU A 123 13.06 9.57 -8.17
C LEU A 123 13.88 8.44 -8.83
N PRO A 124 14.26 8.50 -10.13
CA PRO A 124 15.20 7.55 -10.71
C PRO A 124 16.53 7.48 -9.95
N GLY A 125 17.08 8.64 -9.57
CA GLY A 125 18.30 8.74 -8.77
C GLY A 125 18.17 8.07 -7.40
N LEU A 126 17.07 8.34 -6.68
CA LEU A 126 16.78 7.72 -5.39
C LEU A 126 16.69 6.19 -5.49
N VAL A 127 15.93 5.67 -6.46
CA VAL A 127 15.78 4.22 -6.67
C VAL A 127 17.12 3.58 -7.00
N ARG A 128 17.95 4.24 -7.81
CA ARG A 128 19.30 3.75 -8.14
C ARG A 128 20.18 3.65 -6.90
N ILE A 129 20.23 4.68 -6.05
CA ILE A 129 21.03 4.68 -4.82
C ILE A 129 20.52 3.61 -3.85
N CYS A 130 19.20 3.50 -3.65
CA CYS A 130 18.62 2.45 -2.82
C CYS A 130 19.06 1.05 -3.31
N ARG A 131 19.02 0.83 -4.63
CA ARG A 131 19.43 -0.44 -5.25
C ARG A 131 20.92 -0.75 -5.06
N GLN A 132 21.79 0.26 -5.16
CA GLN A 132 23.24 0.13 -4.92
C GLN A 132 23.54 -0.32 -3.50
N HIS A 133 22.77 0.16 -2.52
CA HIS A 133 22.85 -0.25 -1.12
C HIS A 133 22.00 -1.48 -0.78
N GLY A 134 21.58 -2.25 -1.79
CA GLY A 134 20.90 -3.53 -1.62
C GLY A 134 19.41 -3.47 -1.25
N LEU A 135 18.84 -2.27 -1.13
CA LEU A 135 17.40 -2.07 -0.98
C LEU A 135 16.68 -2.29 -2.33
N ARG A 136 15.43 -2.73 -2.28
CA ARG A 136 14.57 -3.00 -3.44
C ARG A 136 13.28 -2.21 -3.29
N THR A 137 13.25 -1.02 -3.88
CA THR A 137 12.08 -0.16 -3.86
C THR A 137 10.93 -0.82 -4.62
N LEU A 138 9.84 -1.11 -3.93
CA LEU A 138 8.66 -1.77 -4.48
C LEU A 138 7.55 -0.78 -4.86
N ALA A 139 7.43 0.30 -4.10
CA ALA A 139 6.46 1.37 -4.32
C ALA A 139 6.88 2.64 -3.57
N ILE A 140 6.19 3.73 -3.82
CA ILE A 140 6.32 4.96 -3.04
C ILE A 140 5.04 5.30 -2.28
N ARG A 141 5.17 6.09 -1.21
CA ARG A 141 4.06 6.91 -0.69
C ARG A 141 4.34 8.36 -1.05
N ALA A 142 3.36 9.06 -1.61
CA ALA A 142 3.51 10.46 -1.98
C ALA A 142 2.18 11.21 -1.84
N ASN A 143 2.28 12.49 -1.51
CA ASN A 143 1.14 13.42 -1.43
C ASN A 143 1.18 14.51 -2.52
N ARG A 144 2.39 14.87 -2.95
CA ARG A 144 2.63 15.93 -3.92
C ARG A 144 2.37 15.42 -5.33
N ILE A 145 1.72 16.24 -6.15
CA ILE A 145 1.31 15.87 -7.51
C ILE A 145 2.56 15.60 -8.37
N GLU A 146 3.61 16.40 -8.20
CA GLU A 146 4.89 16.25 -8.87
C GLU A 146 5.57 14.91 -8.56
N ASP A 147 5.52 14.46 -7.31
CA ASP A 147 6.14 13.20 -6.88
C ASP A 147 5.33 11.99 -7.38
N ILE A 148 4.00 12.10 -7.40
CA ILE A 148 3.09 11.10 -7.99
C ILE A 148 3.33 10.99 -9.50
N ALA A 149 3.44 12.12 -10.20
CA ALA A 149 3.72 12.14 -11.63
C ALA A 149 5.10 11.53 -11.95
N ALA A 150 6.12 11.84 -11.14
CA ALA A 150 7.44 11.25 -11.27
C ALA A 150 7.41 9.72 -11.09
N ALA A 151 6.61 9.21 -10.16
CA ALA A 151 6.43 7.77 -9.94
C ALA A 151 5.80 7.06 -11.13
N ILE A 152 4.75 7.65 -11.70
CA ILE A 152 4.08 7.14 -12.89
C ILE A 152 5.06 7.10 -14.07
N ALA A 153 5.89 8.14 -14.24
CA ALA A 153 6.87 8.22 -15.31
C ALA A 153 7.96 7.14 -15.25
N VAL A 154 8.16 6.50 -14.09
CA VAL A 154 9.14 5.42 -13.88
C VAL A 154 8.49 4.07 -13.54
N ASP A 155 7.19 3.93 -13.79
CA ASP A 155 6.39 2.74 -13.53
C ASP A 155 6.45 2.23 -12.07
N LEU A 156 6.55 3.15 -11.10
CA LEU A 156 6.59 2.81 -9.68
C LEU A 156 5.19 3.02 -9.05
N PRO A 157 4.59 1.99 -8.42
CA PRO A 157 3.28 2.13 -7.80
C PRO A 157 3.26 3.18 -6.69
N VAL A 158 2.14 3.89 -6.58
CA VAL A 158 1.89 4.86 -5.52
C VAL A 158 0.91 4.27 -4.52
N LEU A 159 1.34 4.15 -3.28
CA LEU A 159 0.54 3.73 -2.14
C LEU A 159 -0.10 4.96 -1.47
N PRO A 160 -1.28 4.79 -0.84
CA PRO A 160 -1.87 5.86 -0.04
C PRO A 160 -0.93 6.29 1.09
N PRO A 161 -0.96 7.58 1.47
CA PRO A 161 -0.09 8.11 2.53
C PRO A 161 -0.37 7.48 3.90
N SER A 162 0.62 7.55 4.79
CA SER A 162 0.47 7.06 6.16
C SER A 162 -0.56 7.91 6.92
N GLY A 163 -1.72 7.33 7.21
CA GLY A 163 -2.81 8.02 7.90
C GLY A 163 -4.15 7.30 7.88
N ALA A 164 -4.37 6.37 6.93
CA ALA A 164 -5.61 5.59 6.88
C ALA A 164 -5.73 4.54 8.00
N ARG A 165 -4.64 4.22 8.73
CA ARG A 165 -4.65 3.23 9.82
C ARG A 165 -3.67 3.48 10.97
N GLU A 166 -2.90 4.55 10.91
CA GLU A 166 -2.11 5.01 12.07
C GLU A 166 -3.07 5.73 13.02
N ARG A 167 -3.97 4.99 13.66
CA ARG A 167 -4.53 5.48 14.92
C ARG A 167 -3.34 5.56 15.84
N VAL A 168 -2.91 6.78 16.10
CA VAL A 168 -2.14 7.10 17.30
C VAL A 168 -2.89 6.41 18.42
N ILE A 169 -2.31 5.35 18.97
CA ILE A 169 -2.73 4.87 20.26
C ILE A 169 -2.26 5.98 21.16
N ASP A 170 -3.12 6.98 21.36
CA ASP A 170 -2.93 7.95 22.43
C ASP A 170 -2.62 7.11 23.66
N PRO A 171 -1.45 7.27 24.29
CA PRO A 171 -1.24 6.73 25.61
C PRO A 171 -2.45 7.22 26.40
N ILE A 172 -3.25 6.30 26.92
CA ILE A 172 -4.27 6.63 27.89
C ILE A 172 -3.50 7.37 28.98
N GLU A 173 -3.62 8.69 28.95
CA GLU A 173 -3.15 9.59 29.97
C GLU A 173 -4.05 9.26 31.15
N VAL A 174 -3.61 8.27 31.93
CA VAL A 174 -4.11 8.08 33.27
C VAL A 174 -3.66 9.35 33.98
N GLU A 175 -4.56 10.34 34.03
CA GLU A 175 -4.50 11.44 34.97
C GLU A 175 -4.38 10.83 36.37
N ALA A 176 -3.15 10.55 36.80
CA ALA A 176 -2.82 10.35 38.19
C ALA A 176 -2.89 11.74 38.84
N PRO A 177 -3.77 11.98 39.82
CA PRO A 177 -3.78 13.24 40.53
C PRO A 177 -2.43 13.43 41.21
N LYS A 178 -1.81 14.59 40.97
CA LYS A 178 -0.57 15.05 41.61
C LYS A 178 -0.63 14.80 43.13
N LYS A 179 0.10 13.79 43.61
CA LYS A 179 0.48 13.67 45.02
C LYS A 179 1.91 14.15 45.16
N ILE A 180 2.07 15.14 46.01
CA ILE A 180 3.28 15.87 46.40
C ILE A 180 4.43 14.89 46.71
N PRO A 181 5.69 15.16 46.29
CA PRO A 181 6.81 14.26 46.52
C PRO A 181 7.26 14.30 47.99
N GLU A 182 6.92 13.27 48.75
CA GLU A 182 7.51 13.00 50.06
C GLU A 182 8.63 11.97 49.91
N LYS A 183 9.76 12.30 50.54
CA LYS A 183 11.09 11.67 50.51
C LYS A 183 11.03 10.13 50.75
N PRO A 184 11.90 9.32 50.13
CA PRO A 184 11.93 7.88 50.37
C PRO A 184 12.25 7.56 51.84
N PRO A 185 11.43 6.77 52.56
CA PRO A 185 11.82 6.21 53.84
C PRO A 185 12.83 5.07 53.61
N GLU A 186 13.98 5.15 54.29
CA GLU A 186 15.01 4.11 54.31
C GLU A 186 14.42 2.75 54.74
N PRO A 187 14.92 1.63 54.18
CA PRO A 187 14.50 0.31 54.60
C PRO A 187 15.01 0.03 56.02
N LEU A 188 14.09 -0.04 56.99
CA LEU A 188 14.32 -0.59 58.33
C LEU A 188 14.68 -2.08 58.20
N ILE A 189 15.98 -2.37 58.29
CA ILE A 189 16.53 -3.72 58.42
C ILE A 189 15.94 -4.36 59.68
N LYS A 190 15.09 -5.38 59.52
CA LYS A 190 14.65 -6.23 60.62
C LYS A 190 15.71 -7.32 60.84
N PRO A 191 16.41 -7.38 61.99
CA PRO A 191 17.38 -8.45 62.22
C PRO A 191 16.64 -9.79 62.38
N THR A 192 17.03 -10.77 61.58
CA THR A 192 16.55 -12.15 61.67
C THR A 192 17.10 -12.78 62.95
N ARG A 193 16.22 -13.13 63.89
CA ARG A 193 16.59 -13.83 65.13
C ARG A 193 16.92 -15.29 64.80
N VAL A 194 18.20 -15.63 64.80
CA VAL A 194 18.70 -17.01 64.72
C VAL A 194 18.38 -17.72 66.03
N ILE A 195 17.68 -18.86 65.97
CA ILE A 195 17.41 -19.70 67.14
C ILE A 195 18.60 -20.65 67.32
N THR A 196 19.43 -20.40 68.33
CA THR A 196 20.61 -21.21 68.67
C THR A 196 20.34 -22.17 69.84
N ALA A 197 19.24 -22.92 69.79
CA ALA A 197 18.98 -23.98 70.77
C ALA A 197 19.12 -25.36 70.10
N PRO A 198 19.79 -26.33 70.74
CA PRO A 198 19.97 -27.65 70.15
C PRO A 198 18.64 -28.40 70.14
N VAL A 199 18.31 -28.97 68.98
CA VAL A 199 17.19 -29.90 68.83
C VAL A 199 17.57 -31.20 69.56
N ARG A 200 16.78 -31.60 70.55
CA ARG A 200 16.88 -32.92 71.20
C ARG A 200 15.77 -33.81 70.69
#